data_AF-A0A9D1LCE4-F1
#
_entry.id   AF-A0A9D1LCE4-F1
#
_cell.length_a   1.000
_cell.length_b   1.000
_cell.length_c   1.000
_cell.angle_alpha   90.00
_cell.angle_beta   90.00
_cell.angle_gamma   90.00
#
_symmetry.space_group_name_H-M   'P 1'
#
loop_
_entity.id
_entity.type
_entity.pdbx_description
1 polymer ?
#
loop_
_entity_poly.entity_id
_entity_poly.type
_entity_poly.pdbx_seq_one_letter_code
_entity_poly.pdbx_strand_id
1 'polypeptide(L)'
;MKRALRERIDISKISKYSIAANAMQILFAFGIFLYALFGREFNLTGRAEQVLVGAMALIVIWGAGLDIRDAFNARKIARQSEMLEEAYGQLEDLNATLRAQRHDFKNHLQVVFGLIELREYQEAQEYIERVYGDVELVGRSLKTAIPAVNALFAAKMADCEEKGIQMDVQI
;
A
#
# COMPACT_ATOMS: atom_id res chain seq x y z
N MET A 1 15.93 13.64 -16.00
CA MET A 1 14.78 12.71 -15.97
C MET A 1 13.68 13.08 -14.96
N LYS A 2 13.50 14.37 -14.58
CA LYS A 2 12.50 14.84 -13.59
C LYS A 2 11.34 15.67 -14.18
N ARG A 3 11.25 15.81 -15.52
CA ARG A 3 10.30 16.72 -16.18
C ARG A 3 9.28 16.05 -17.11
N ALA A 4 9.36 14.75 -17.36
CA ALA A 4 8.53 14.07 -18.38
C ALA A 4 7.33 13.29 -17.81
N LEU A 5 6.95 13.50 -16.55
CA LEU A 5 5.87 12.74 -15.89
C LEU A 5 4.84 13.65 -15.19
N ARG A 6 4.75 14.93 -15.62
CA ARG A 6 3.87 15.94 -15.01
C ARG A 6 2.65 16.30 -15.87
N GLU A 7 2.20 15.38 -16.70
CA GLU A 7 0.80 15.35 -17.16
C GLU A 7 0.03 14.26 -16.40
N ARG A 8 0.24 14.17 -15.08
CA ARG A 8 -0.81 13.63 -14.22
C ARG A 8 -1.81 14.75 -14.05
N ILE A 9 -2.96 14.58 -14.68
CA ILE A 9 -4.18 15.35 -14.43
C ILE A 9 -4.19 15.80 -12.97
N ASP A 10 -4.09 17.11 -12.75
CA ASP A 10 -3.85 17.71 -11.45
C ASP A 10 -5.16 17.59 -10.65
N ILE A 11 -5.31 16.50 -9.89
CA ILE A 11 -6.57 16.10 -9.22
C ILE A 11 -7.04 17.20 -8.27
N SER A 12 -6.11 17.97 -7.70
CA SER A 12 -6.41 19.17 -6.90
C SER A 12 -7.14 20.25 -7.70
N LYS A 13 -6.79 20.45 -8.97
CA LYS A 13 -7.50 21.39 -9.84
C LYS A 13 -8.88 20.85 -10.18
N ILE A 14 -9.00 19.58 -10.55
CA ILE A 14 -10.30 18.97 -10.88
C ILE A 14 -11.27 19.03 -9.70
N SER A 15 -10.82 18.64 -8.51
CA SER A 15 -11.64 18.68 -7.30
C SER A 15 -12.08 20.11 -6.95
N LYS A 16 -11.19 21.12 -7.11
CA LYS A 16 -11.57 22.53 -6.95
C LYS A 16 -12.63 22.98 -7.96
N TYR A 17 -12.54 22.52 -9.21
CA TYR A 17 -13.54 22.81 -10.24
C TYR A 17 -14.89 22.13 -9.94
N SER A 18 -14.91 20.88 -9.48
CA SER A 18 -16.15 20.19 -9.06
C SER A 18 -16.81 20.93 -7.88
N ILE A 19 -16.03 21.31 -6.85
CA ILE A 19 -16.55 22.07 -5.70
C ILE A 19 -17.14 23.42 -6.14
N ALA A 20 -16.44 24.16 -7.00
CA ALA A 20 -16.93 25.44 -7.51
C ALA A 20 -18.20 25.27 -8.36
N ALA A 21 -18.27 24.22 -9.18
CA ALA A 21 -19.45 23.90 -9.98
C ALA A 21 -20.66 23.54 -9.10
N ASN A 22 -20.48 22.73 -8.06
CA ASN A 22 -21.53 22.38 -7.11
C ASN A 22 -22.02 23.60 -6.33
N ALA A 23 -21.11 24.48 -5.90
CA ALA A 23 -21.50 25.74 -5.24
C ALA A 23 -22.36 26.63 -6.17
N MET A 24 -21.98 26.72 -7.45
CA MET A 24 -22.76 27.44 -8.45
C MET A 24 -24.14 26.80 -8.67
N GLN A 25 -24.24 25.47 -8.75
CA GLN A 25 -25.52 24.77 -8.86
C GLN A 25 -26.45 25.02 -7.67
N ILE A 26 -25.91 25.00 -6.44
CA ILE A 26 -26.67 25.31 -5.23
C ILE A 26 -27.21 26.74 -5.27
N LEU A 27 -26.40 27.71 -5.72
CA LEU A 27 -26.84 29.10 -5.88
C LEU A 27 -27.95 29.26 -6.92
N PHE A 28 -27.84 28.59 -8.08
CA PHE A 28 -28.89 28.59 -9.09
C PHE A 28 -30.18 27.94 -8.59
N ALA A 29 -30.07 26.80 -7.90
CA ALA A 29 -31.20 26.11 -7.30
C ALA A 29 -31.92 26.98 -6.26
N PHE A 30 -31.15 27.66 -5.42
CA PHE A 30 -31.68 28.59 -4.42
C PHE A 30 -32.35 29.81 -5.07
N GLY A 31 -31.79 30.34 -6.16
CA GLY A 31 -32.39 31.42 -6.92
C GLY A 31 -33.75 31.04 -7.51
N ILE A 32 -33.86 29.84 -8.09
CA ILE A 32 -35.14 29.31 -8.60
C ILE A 32 -36.13 29.09 -7.46
N PHE A 33 -35.68 28.55 -6.34
CA PHE A 33 -36.50 28.35 -5.15
C PHE A 33 -37.06 29.67 -4.59
N LEU A 34 -36.24 30.72 -4.51
CA LEU A 34 -36.69 32.05 -4.10
C LEU A 34 -37.67 32.67 -5.10
N TYR A 35 -37.41 32.51 -6.40
CA TYR A 35 -38.32 32.97 -7.44
C TYR A 35 -39.68 32.26 -7.36
N ALA A 36 -39.71 30.97 -7.05
CA ALA A 36 -40.94 30.22 -6.83
C ALA A 36 -41.71 30.66 -5.57
N LEU A 37 -41.03 31.11 -4.52
CA LEU A 37 -41.65 31.58 -3.28
C LEU A 37 -42.22 33.01 -3.37
N PHE A 38 -41.50 33.93 -4.04
CA PHE A 38 -41.88 35.35 -4.14
C PHE A 38 -42.62 35.70 -5.43
N GLY A 39 -42.51 34.87 -6.47
CA GLY A 39 -43.24 35.01 -7.72
C GLY A 39 -44.71 34.64 -7.53
N ARG A 40 -45.60 35.61 -7.75
CA ARG A 40 -47.06 35.45 -7.55
C ARG A 40 -47.71 34.46 -8.53
N GLU A 41 -47.00 34.05 -9.60
CA GLU A 41 -47.43 33.05 -10.59
C GLU A 41 -46.22 32.27 -11.12
N PHE A 42 -45.91 31.10 -10.56
CA PHE A 42 -44.94 30.14 -11.12
C PHE A 42 -45.71 29.14 -12.00
N ASN A 43 -45.73 29.37 -13.32
CA ASN A 43 -46.59 28.63 -14.25
C ASN A 43 -45.78 27.64 -15.10
N LEU A 44 -45.54 26.43 -14.56
CA LEU A 44 -44.80 25.31 -15.20
C LEU A 44 -45.35 24.85 -16.57
N THR A 45 -46.47 25.42 -17.01
CA THR A 45 -47.10 25.22 -18.32
C THR A 45 -46.42 26.04 -19.44
N GLY A 46 -45.66 27.07 -19.10
CA GLY A 46 -44.91 27.88 -20.07
C GLY A 46 -43.74 27.11 -20.68
N ARG A 47 -43.60 27.14 -22.02
CA ARG A 47 -42.49 26.48 -22.73
C ARG A 47 -41.11 26.89 -22.22
N ALA A 48 -40.93 28.16 -21.81
CA ALA A 48 -39.66 28.65 -21.27
C ALA A 48 -39.32 28.05 -19.90
N GLU A 49 -40.32 27.90 -19.01
CA GLU A 49 -40.12 27.32 -17.68
C GLU A 49 -39.75 25.82 -17.76
N GLN A 50 -40.41 25.08 -18.65
CA GLN A 50 -40.11 23.65 -18.88
C GLN A 50 -38.69 23.45 -19.42
N VAL A 51 -38.23 24.31 -20.33
CA VAL A 51 -36.86 24.25 -20.86
C VAL A 51 -35.83 24.56 -19.77
N LEU A 52 -36.09 25.53 -18.90
CA LEU A 52 -35.20 25.85 -17.77
C LEU A 52 -35.07 24.70 -16.78
N VAL A 53 -36.19 24.08 -16.39
CA VAL A 53 -36.20 22.92 -15.48
C VAL A 53 -35.47 21.72 -16.13
N GLY A 54 -35.70 21.47 -17.41
CA GLY A 54 -35.01 20.42 -18.16
C GLY A 54 -33.49 20.64 -18.24
N ALA A 55 -33.05 21.86 -18.52
CA ALA A 55 -31.63 22.22 -18.55
C ALA A 55 -30.97 22.05 -17.17
N MET A 56 -31.67 22.42 -16.10
CA MET A 56 -31.19 22.25 -14.74
C MET A 56 -31.04 20.78 -14.37
N ALA A 57 -32.01 19.93 -14.73
CA ALA A 57 -31.93 18.48 -14.52
C ALA A 57 -30.70 17.87 -15.20
N LEU A 58 -30.41 18.28 -16.44
CA LEU A 58 -29.22 17.81 -17.17
C LEU A 58 -27.91 18.24 -16.51
N ILE A 59 -27.85 19.49 -16.03
CA ILE A 59 -26.68 20.02 -15.31
C ILE A 59 -26.45 19.25 -14.01
N VAL A 60 -27.51 18.93 -13.26
CA VAL A 60 -27.44 18.15 -12.02
C VAL A 60 -26.96 16.72 -12.29
N ILE A 61 -27.50 16.06 -13.32
CA ILE A 61 -27.07 14.70 -13.73
C ILE A 61 -25.58 14.70 -14.11
N TRP A 62 -25.14 15.70 -14.89
CA TRP A 62 -23.74 15.86 -15.26
C TRP A 62 -22.84 16.09 -14.04
N GLY A 63 -23.26 16.97 -13.11
CA GLY A 63 -22.54 17.25 -11.86
C GLY A 63 -22.37 16.00 -10.99
N ALA A 64 -23.46 15.23 -10.80
CA ALA A 64 -23.41 13.97 -10.07
C ALA A 64 -22.43 12.96 -10.67
N GLY A 65 -22.33 12.90 -12.00
CA GLY A 65 -21.34 12.07 -12.68
C GLY A 65 -19.89 12.49 -12.40
N LEU A 66 -19.61 13.80 -12.37
CA LEU A 66 -18.31 14.33 -12.01
C LEU A 66 -17.96 14.01 -10.54
N ASP A 67 -18.91 14.19 -9.62
CA ASP A 67 -18.71 13.93 -8.20
C ASP A 67 -18.41 12.45 -7.92
N ILE A 68 -19.14 11.54 -8.58
CA ILE A 68 -18.88 10.09 -8.50
C ILE A 68 -17.46 9.79 -8.98
N ARG A 69 -17.05 10.33 -10.13
CA ARG A 69 -15.71 10.13 -10.68
C ARG A 69 -14.63 10.65 -9.73
N ASP A 70 -14.83 11.83 -9.16
CA ASP A 70 -13.87 12.45 -8.26
C ASP A 70 -13.77 11.69 -6.93
N ALA A 71 -14.89 11.16 -6.41
CA ALA A 71 -14.92 10.28 -5.26
C ALA A 71 -14.16 8.96 -5.51
N PHE A 72 -14.31 8.34 -6.68
CA PHE A 72 -13.54 7.15 -7.06
C PHE A 72 -12.04 7.46 -7.16
N ASN A 73 -11.67 8.59 -7.77
CA ASN A 73 -10.28 9.02 -7.87
C ASN A 73 -9.66 9.29 -6.49
N ALA A 74 -10.37 9.97 -5.59
CA ALA A 74 -9.92 10.24 -4.23
C ALA A 74 -9.69 8.94 -3.45
N ARG A 75 -10.62 7.98 -3.52
CA ARG A 75 -10.46 6.66 -2.90
C ARG A 75 -9.26 5.89 -3.45
N LYS A 76 -9.01 5.97 -4.77
CA LYS A 76 -7.87 5.30 -5.40
C LYS A 76 -6.54 5.88 -4.90
N ILE A 77 -6.43 7.20 -4.79
CA ILE A 77 -5.21 7.85 -4.28
C ILE A 77 -4.99 7.48 -2.81
N ALA A 78 -6.03 7.52 -1.99
CA ALA A 78 -5.94 7.15 -0.57
C ALA A 78 -5.38 5.73 -0.41
N ARG A 79 -5.93 4.78 -1.17
CA ARG A 79 -5.45 3.39 -1.18
C ARG A 79 -4.02 3.25 -1.70
N GLN A 80 -3.64 4.03 -2.71
CA GLN A 80 -2.24 4.05 -3.18
C GLN A 80 -1.28 4.59 -2.13
N SER A 81 -1.69 5.59 -1.35
CA SER A 81 -0.88 6.14 -0.25
C SER A 81 -0.72 5.11 0.87
N GLU A 82 -1.81 4.45 1.25
CA GLU A 82 -1.82 3.40 2.28
C GLU A 82 -0.89 2.23 1.91
N MET A 83 -1.01 1.71 0.68
CA MET A 83 -0.12 0.64 0.21
C MET A 83 1.36 1.09 0.17
N LEU A 84 1.63 2.35 -0.14
CA LEU A 84 2.99 2.88 -0.18
C LEU A 84 3.56 3.00 1.24
N GLU A 85 2.76 3.49 2.18
CA GLU A 85 3.13 3.57 3.59
C GLU A 85 3.41 2.19 4.19
N GLU A 86 2.55 1.20 3.90
CA GLU A 86 2.76 -0.19 4.30
C GLU A 86 4.05 -0.77 3.71
N ALA A 87 4.29 -0.56 2.41
CA ALA A 87 5.52 -1.01 1.76
C ALA A 87 6.77 -0.34 2.36
N TYR A 88 6.68 0.94 2.74
CA TYR A 88 7.76 1.62 3.46
C TYR A 88 8.03 1.02 4.83
N GLY A 89 6.97 0.71 5.60
CA GLY A 89 7.10 0.02 6.89
C GLY A 89 7.81 -1.33 6.75
N GLN A 90 7.41 -2.14 5.76
CA GLN A 90 8.06 -3.42 5.49
C GLN A 90 9.55 -3.26 5.12
N LEU A 91 9.90 -2.23 4.36
CA LEU A 91 11.30 -1.93 4.04
C LEU A 91 12.10 -1.49 5.27
N GLU A 92 11.48 -0.73 6.17
CA GLU A 92 12.11 -0.31 7.42
C GLU A 92 12.38 -1.50 8.34
N ASP A 93 11.41 -2.39 8.50
CA ASP A 93 11.55 -3.64 9.27
C ASP A 93 12.63 -4.56 8.68
N LEU A 94 12.66 -4.70 7.35
CA LEU A 94 13.69 -5.45 6.66
C LEU A 94 15.07 -4.82 6.89
N ASN A 95 15.19 -3.50 6.81
CA ASN A 95 16.44 -2.79 7.04
C ASN A 95 16.92 -2.93 8.50
N ALA A 96 16.01 -2.85 9.46
CA ALA A 96 16.30 -3.11 10.87
C ALA A 96 16.83 -4.54 11.07
N THR A 97 16.18 -5.53 10.44
CA THR A 97 16.62 -6.94 10.46
C THR A 97 18.00 -7.11 9.86
N LEU A 98 18.26 -6.53 8.67
CA LEU A 98 19.58 -6.57 8.02
C LEU A 98 20.66 -5.88 8.86
N ARG A 99 20.31 -4.81 9.58
CA ARG A 99 21.23 -4.12 10.48
C ARG A 99 21.59 -5.00 11.68
N ALA A 100 20.62 -5.69 12.27
CA ALA A 100 20.86 -6.66 13.34
C ALA A 100 21.75 -7.81 12.86
N GLN A 101 21.42 -8.43 11.73
CA GLN A 101 22.25 -9.48 11.13
C GLN A 101 23.69 -9.03 10.86
N ARG A 102 23.87 -7.79 10.37
CA ARG A 102 25.22 -7.24 10.13
C ARG A 102 25.99 -7.01 11.42
N HIS A 103 25.31 -6.56 12.46
CA HIS A 103 25.91 -6.41 13.78
C HIS A 103 26.39 -7.77 14.31
N ASP A 104 25.55 -8.79 14.23
CA ASP A 104 25.86 -10.13 14.74
C ASP A 104 26.98 -10.77 13.92
N PHE A 105 26.93 -10.65 12.60
CA PHE A 105 28.02 -11.09 11.72
C PHE A 105 29.35 -10.43 12.08
N LYS A 106 29.36 -9.11 12.32
CA LYS A 106 30.56 -8.40 12.76
C LYS A 106 31.05 -8.96 14.10
N ASN A 107 30.15 -9.23 15.05
CA ASN A 107 30.51 -9.80 16.34
C ASN A 107 31.14 -11.19 16.20
N HIS A 108 30.56 -12.07 15.37
CA HIS A 108 31.14 -13.38 15.07
C HIS A 108 32.56 -13.26 14.50
N LEU A 109 32.77 -12.35 13.55
CA LEU A 109 34.11 -12.09 13.00
C LEU A 109 35.09 -11.56 14.06
N GLN A 110 34.62 -10.72 14.98
CA GLN A 110 35.47 -10.21 16.08
C GLN A 110 35.90 -11.32 17.03
N VAL A 111 35.01 -12.26 17.38
CA VAL A 111 35.35 -13.42 18.22
C VAL A 111 36.38 -14.31 17.52
N VAL A 112 36.14 -14.65 16.24
CA VAL A 112 37.08 -15.45 15.44
C VAL A 112 38.44 -14.75 15.34
N PHE A 113 38.46 -13.44 15.07
CA PHE A 113 39.70 -12.68 14.99
C PHE A 113 40.47 -12.67 16.32
N GLY A 114 39.77 -12.50 17.45
CA GLY A 114 40.37 -12.54 18.79
C GLY A 114 41.01 -13.90 19.11
N LEU A 115 40.32 -15.00 18.82
CA LEU A 115 40.86 -16.35 19.02
C LEU A 115 42.12 -16.61 18.16
N ILE A 116 42.12 -16.11 16.92
CA ILE A 116 43.30 -16.17 16.04
C ILE A 116 44.46 -15.35 16.61
N GLU A 117 44.24 -14.14 17.12
CA GLU A 117 45.28 -13.32 17.75
C GLU A 117 45.89 -13.98 19.00
N LEU A 118 45.07 -14.68 19.78
CA LEU A 118 45.49 -15.46 20.95
C LEU A 118 46.17 -16.78 20.58
N ARG A 119 46.23 -17.13 19.29
CA ARG A 119 46.74 -18.42 18.75
C ARG A 119 45.92 -19.64 19.20
N GLU A 120 44.67 -19.43 19.59
CA GLU A 120 43.69 -20.46 19.99
C GLU A 120 42.95 -20.99 18.75
N TYR A 121 43.71 -21.58 17.82
CA TYR A 121 43.17 -21.97 16.50
C TYR A 121 42.10 -23.06 16.56
N GLN A 122 42.21 -23.98 17.52
CA GLN A 122 41.24 -25.07 17.67
C GLN A 122 39.88 -24.54 18.15
N GLU A 123 39.87 -23.60 19.09
CA GLU A 123 38.65 -22.95 19.59
C GLU A 123 38.02 -22.06 18.51
N ALA A 124 38.84 -21.39 17.69
CA ALA A 124 38.35 -20.65 16.52
C ALA A 124 37.63 -21.57 15.51
N GLN A 125 38.19 -22.76 15.26
CA GLN A 125 37.58 -23.76 14.38
C GLN A 125 36.26 -24.27 14.96
N GLU A 126 36.22 -24.65 16.23
CA GLU A 126 35.00 -25.09 16.91
C GLU A 126 33.90 -24.01 16.92
N TYR A 127 34.28 -22.74 17.11
CA TYR A 127 33.35 -21.61 17.04
C TYR A 127 32.75 -21.43 15.64
N ILE A 128 33.59 -21.49 14.60
CA ILE A 128 33.14 -21.41 13.21
C ILE A 128 32.21 -22.58 12.87
N GLU A 129 32.56 -23.80 13.26
CA GLU A 129 31.72 -25.00 13.02
C GLU A 129 30.37 -24.89 13.71
N ARG A 130 30.31 -24.34 14.93
CA ARG A 130 29.05 -24.08 15.64
C ARG A 130 28.19 -23.05 14.92
N VAL A 131 28.77 -21.88 14.59
CA VAL A 131 28.05 -20.80 13.90
C VAL A 131 27.61 -21.23 12.50
N TYR A 132 28.41 -22.04 11.79
CA TYR A 132 28.09 -22.53 10.44
C TYR A 132 27.06 -23.67 10.47
N GLY A 133 27.14 -24.59 11.43
CA GLY A 133 26.15 -25.65 11.64
C GLY A 133 24.75 -25.10 11.95
N ASP A 134 24.67 -24.01 12.71
CA ASP A 134 23.42 -23.28 12.95
C ASP A 134 22.88 -22.61 11.67
N VAL A 135 23.76 -22.16 10.76
CA VAL A 135 23.38 -21.56 9.46
C VAL A 135 22.86 -22.59 8.46
N GLU A 136 23.35 -23.84 8.47
CA GLU A 136 22.86 -24.91 7.60
C GLU A 136 21.46 -25.40 8.01
N LEU A 137 21.15 -25.38 9.31
CA LEU A 137 19.79 -25.63 9.84
C LEU A 137 18.77 -24.62 9.29
N VAL A 138 19.14 -23.34 9.20
CA VAL A 138 18.29 -22.28 8.60
C VAL A 138 18.30 -22.35 7.06
N GLY A 139 19.38 -22.85 6.46
CA GLY A 139 19.53 -23.05 5.00
C GLY A 139 18.77 -24.24 4.43
N ARG A 140 18.39 -25.22 5.25
CA ARG A 140 17.60 -26.42 4.88
C ARG A 140 16.10 -26.14 4.67
N SER A 141 15.74 -24.95 4.25
CA SER A 141 14.45 -24.74 3.57
C SER A 141 14.47 -25.57 2.28
N LEU A 142 13.82 -26.73 2.30
CA LEU A 142 13.63 -27.63 1.16
C LEU A 142 13.21 -26.84 -0.09
N LYS A 143 14.07 -26.80 -1.12
CA LYS A 143 13.77 -26.17 -2.41
C LYS A 143 13.47 -27.23 -3.45
N THR A 144 12.21 -27.62 -3.57
CA THR A 144 11.70 -28.27 -4.78
C THR A 144 11.45 -27.23 -5.89
N ALA A 145 11.32 -27.68 -7.13
CA ALA A 145 11.00 -26.81 -8.27
C ALA A 145 9.57 -26.21 -8.22
N ILE A 146 8.73 -26.63 -7.27
CA ILE A 146 7.33 -26.21 -7.15
C ILE A 146 7.15 -25.34 -5.90
N PRO A 147 6.88 -24.03 -6.04
CA PRO A 147 6.73 -23.11 -4.90
C PRO A 147 5.66 -23.52 -3.87
N ALA A 148 4.55 -24.09 -4.34
CA ALA A 148 3.46 -24.56 -3.46
C ALA A 148 3.91 -25.71 -2.54
N VAL A 149 4.79 -26.59 -3.04
CA VAL A 149 5.34 -27.71 -2.27
C VAL A 149 6.32 -27.20 -1.22
N ASN A 150 7.13 -26.19 -1.55
CA ASN A 150 8.04 -25.55 -0.59
C ASN A 150 7.29 -24.83 0.53
N ALA A 151 6.19 -24.15 0.20
CA ALA A 151 5.33 -23.50 1.20
C ALA A 151 4.67 -24.53 2.14
N LEU A 152 4.23 -25.67 1.60
CA LEU A 152 3.67 -26.75 2.39
C LEU A 152 4.71 -27.40 3.31
N PHE A 153 5.93 -27.64 2.81
CA PHE A 153 7.04 -28.15 3.63
C PHE A 153 7.43 -27.15 4.72
N ALA A 154 7.53 -25.85 4.41
CA ALA A 154 7.82 -24.82 5.39
C ALA A 154 6.77 -24.79 6.51
N ALA A 155 5.49 -24.86 6.17
CA ALA A 155 4.41 -24.91 7.16
C ALA A 155 4.49 -26.18 8.05
N LYS A 156 4.81 -27.34 7.47
CA LYS A 156 4.90 -28.59 8.22
C LYS A 156 6.17 -28.69 9.07
N MET A 157 7.30 -28.14 8.62
CA MET A 157 8.52 -28.05 9.41
C MET A 157 8.32 -27.14 10.62
N ALA A 158 7.66 -25.97 10.44
CA ALA A 158 7.32 -25.09 11.54
C ALA A 158 6.38 -25.75 12.57
N ASP A 159 5.34 -26.46 12.12
CA ASP A 159 4.45 -27.25 13.00
C ASP A 159 5.20 -28.32 13.81
N CYS A 160 6.23 -28.95 13.23
CA CYS A 160 7.03 -29.99 13.87
C CYS A 160 8.02 -29.40 14.87
N GLU A 161 8.64 -28.26 14.54
CA GLU A 161 9.56 -27.52 15.41
C GLU A 161 8.85 -27.01 16.67
N GLU A 162 7.64 -26.47 16.54
CA GLU A 162 6.82 -26.04 17.69
C GLU A 162 6.47 -27.21 18.64
N LYS A 163 6.43 -28.43 18.10
CA LYS A 163 6.15 -29.67 18.86
C LYS A 163 7.42 -30.40 19.31
N GLY A 164 8.61 -29.87 19.02
CA GLY A 164 9.89 -30.51 19.34
C GLY A 164 10.15 -31.81 18.59
N ILE A 165 9.53 -32.00 17.42
CA ILE A 165 9.66 -33.21 16.59
C ILE A 165 10.73 -32.96 15.52
N GLN A 166 11.82 -33.72 15.56
CA GLN A 166 12.82 -33.71 14.48
C GLN A 166 12.25 -34.37 13.21
N MET A 167 12.21 -33.60 12.12
CA MET A 167 11.73 -34.05 10.81
C MET A 167 12.90 -34.08 9.82
N ASP A 168 13.20 -35.27 9.27
CA ASP A 168 14.14 -35.45 8.16
C ASP A 168 13.35 -35.70 6.87
N VAL A 169 13.68 -34.97 5.81
CA VAL A 169 13.01 -35.10 4.51
C VAL A 169 14.06 -35.39 3.45
N GLN A 170 13.97 -36.57 2.84
CA GLN A 170 14.82 -37.02 1.76
C GLN A 170 14.03 -37.00 0.45
N ILE A 171 14.63 -36.48 -0.62
CA ILE A 171 14.06 -36.40 -1.98
C ILE A 171 14.95 -37.20 -2.92
#